data_AF-A0A1I0XY76-F1
#
_entry.id   AF-A0A1I0XY76-F1
#
_cell.length_a   1.000
_cell.length_b   1.000
_cell.length_c   1.000
_cell.angle_alpha   90.00
_cell.angle_beta   90.00
_cell.angle_gamma   90.00
#
_symmetry.space_group_name_H-M   'P 1'
#
loop_
_entity.id
_entity.type
_entity.pdbx_description
1 polymer ?
#
loop_
_entity_poly.entity_id
_entity_poly.type
_entity_poly.pdbx_seq_one_letter_code
_entity_poly.pdbx_strand_id
1 'polypeptide(L)'
;MKSAYRNVFEINDNWVREGMDRQDLDEKSRSYGGIVSAEYGLASPNHSTGTPMTMAIWAASLRNPDSPYYRDEALAARFALAARYMVGAQHEDGTISPGWTNFHSPPDTAFVVVGYAQVYQLLAQDDWAPLGEAAADVRLFLERTIPALVTGGVHTPNHRWVVSAALGFLHELFGAPDTLHRAEQWIAEGMDITPDGEWTERSNGIYNAVSDIMLVHAARLLGKPELLAPVRANLRMMLYLVHPNGDVVTDYSGRQDFGHKHDLSSYYLPYAMMAHLDGDAEFQAAADLAYGQLRHPGSCPTNAAVRLLLDPSLQSQAVQPAALPTEYRKVLHADFPRQQYLAAMESAGHNGRIYHSRLHPDFGAAVARVRKGDESVTISAETPSFFALRHGAARLLGVQVATYFAPGFVPMNSLAEDGGGYRLAGEQHKGYYGPVAAGHLPATAGEATSPWYLLPHHVREETHVQRLRVEVDALETADGWELVIRASEPEEAMSQISVILAADGELSGGELAPAGAGKQFWKSGTLRYEAGGDVLELSGGAFAHTAGFVREANLPFDCQTLLLNVVTPFETRIRIRTVPRAEA
;
A
#
# COMPACT_ATOMS: atom_id res chain seq x y z
N MET A 1 -37.45 -2.71 -0.16
CA MET A 1 -36.39 -3.60 0.36
C MET A 1 -35.48 -2.75 1.24
N LYS A 2 -35.08 -3.24 2.42
CA LYS A 2 -34.13 -2.50 3.28
C LYS A 2 -32.76 -2.52 2.59
N SER A 3 -32.07 -1.37 2.51
CA SER A 3 -30.70 -1.28 1.96
C SER A 3 -29.77 -2.25 2.69
N ALA A 4 -29.01 -3.04 1.94
CA ALA A 4 -28.05 -4.00 2.50
C ALA A 4 -26.86 -3.30 3.17
N TYR A 5 -26.58 -2.06 2.74
CA TYR A 5 -25.40 -1.30 3.15
C TYR A 5 -25.72 0.01 3.88
N ARG A 6 -26.86 0.06 4.57
CA ARG A 6 -27.34 1.29 5.25
C ARG A 6 -26.30 1.91 6.20
N ASN A 7 -25.45 1.10 6.83
CA ASN A 7 -24.43 1.58 7.76
C ASN A 7 -23.41 2.52 7.10
N VAL A 8 -23.23 2.48 5.76
CA VAL A 8 -22.37 3.45 5.05
C VAL A 8 -22.83 4.88 5.32
N PHE A 9 -24.15 5.13 5.30
CA PHE A 9 -24.70 6.47 5.56
C PHE A 9 -24.60 6.87 7.03
N GLU A 10 -24.83 5.92 7.95
CA GLU A 10 -24.67 6.16 9.39
C GLU A 10 -23.21 6.49 9.75
N ILE A 11 -22.27 5.72 9.19
CA ILE A 11 -20.83 6.02 9.30
C ILE A 11 -20.53 7.40 8.73
N ASN A 12 -21.07 7.77 7.57
CA ASN A 12 -20.87 9.10 7.00
C ASN A 12 -21.41 10.22 7.91
N ASP A 13 -22.65 10.09 8.39
CA ASP A 13 -23.31 11.10 9.22
C ASP A 13 -22.61 11.32 10.57
N ASN A 14 -21.95 10.29 11.12
CA ASN A 14 -21.18 10.40 12.36
C ASN A 14 -19.98 11.36 12.25
N TRP A 15 -19.48 11.62 11.03
CA TRP A 15 -18.33 12.50 10.79
C TRP A 15 -18.72 13.94 10.45
N VAL A 16 -20.02 14.23 10.25
CA VAL A 16 -20.50 15.57 9.86
C VAL A 16 -20.12 16.63 10.89
N ARG A 17 -20.43 16.38 12.18
CA ARG A 17 -20.17 17.33 13.27
C ARG A 17 -18.68 17.56 13.50
N GLU A 18 -17.90 16.48 13.48
CA GLU A 18 -16.44 16.59 13.63
C GLU A 18 -15.84 17.50 12.54
N GLY A 19 -16.30 17.37 11.29
CA GLY A 19 -15.90 18.27 10.22
C GLY A 19 -16.28 19.73 10.47
N MET A 20 -17.47 19.98 11.02
CA MET A 20 -17.93 21.35 11.35
C MET A 20 -17.12 21.96 12.49
N ASP A 21 -16.80 21.17 13.52
CA ASP A 21 -16.02 21.59 14.68
C ASP A 21 -14.56 21.92 14.30
N ARG A 22 -14.04 21.26 13.27
CA ARG A 22 -12.69 21.51 12.73
C ARG A 22 -12.64 22.58 11.63
N GLN A 23 -13.76 23.16 11.23
CA GLN A 23 -13.75 24.24 10.24
C GLN A 23 -13.21 25.53 10.87
N ASP A 24 -12.28 26.20 10.19
CA ASP A 24 -11.77 27.50 10.62
C ASP A 24 -12.79 28.60 10.28
N LEU A 25 -13.26 29.30 11.30
CA LEU A 25 -14.30 30.34 11.20
C LEU A 25 -13.79 31.73 11.54
N ASP A 26 -12.48 31.89 11.76
CA ASP A 26 -11.90 33.21 11.90
C ASP A 26 -11.81 33.86 10.52
N GLU A 27 -12.65 34.87 10.26
CA GLU A 27 -12.67 35.63 9.00
C GLU A 27 -11.34 36.29 8.65
N LYS A 28 -10.43 36.45 9.63
CA LYS A 28 -9.08 36.99 9.43
C LYS A 28 -8.05 35.91 9.14
N SER A 29 -8.39 34.64 9.33
CA SER A 29 -7.51 33.52 9.04
C SER A 29 -7.36 33.36 7.53
N ARG A 30 -6.13 33.08 7.09
CA ARG A 30 -5.85 32.63 5.71
C ARG A 30 -6.57 31.32 5.35
N SER A 31 -7.03 30.60 6.37
CA SER A 31 -7.68 29.30 6.26
C SER A 31 -9.19 29.39 6.46
N TYR A 32 -9.78 30.59 6.52
CA TYR A 32 -11.22 30.78 6.70
C TYR A 32 -12.05 29.90 5.75
N GLY A 33 -12.93 29.09 6.33
CA GLY A 33 -13.77 28.10 5.66
C GLY A 33 -13.12 26.73 5.44
N GLY A 34 -11.79 26.63 5.53
CA GLY A 34 -11.07 25.37 5.41
C GLY A 34 -11.18 24.48 6.65
N ILE A 35 -11.06 23.17 6.46
CA ILE A 35 -11.13 22.20 7.54
C ILE A 35 -9.73 21.85 8.01
N VAL A 36 -9.47 22.14 9.30
CA VAL A 36 -8.20 21.91 9.97
C VAL A 36 -7.97 20.40 10.14
N SER A 37 -6.86 19.91 9.60
CA SER A 37 -6.43 18.51 9.81
C SER A 37 -6.08 18.30 11.28
N ALA A 38 -6.63 17.23 11.88
CA ALA A 38 -6.29 16.85 13.25
C ALA A 38 -4.81 16.46 13.40
N GLU A 39 -4.17 15.99 12.33
CA GLU A 39 -2.79 15.50 12.34
C GLU A 39 -1.77 16.64 12.39
N TYR A 40 -1.99 17.70 11.63
CA TYR A 40 -1.01 18.79 11.46
C TYR A 40 -1.48 20.16 11.94
N GLY A 41 -2.75 20.30 12.33
CA GLY A 41 -3.31 21.55 12.87
C GLY A 41 -3.45 22.68 11.84
N LEU A 42 -3.45 22.36 10.54
CA LEU A 42 -3.63 23.33 9.44
C LEU A 42 -4.81 22.91 8.56
N ALA A 43 -5.57 23.88 8.04
CA ALA A 43 -6.53 23.59 6.99
C ALA A 43 -5.80 23.09 5.74
N SER A 44 -6.27 21.98 5.18
CA SER A 44 -5.64 21.33 4.04
C SER A 44 -6.60 21.21 2.85
N PRO A 45 -6.14 21.52 1.62
CA PRO A 45 -6.88 21.21 0.40
C PRO A 45 -6.65 19.76 -0.08
N ASN A 46 -5.97 18.90 0.69
CA ASN A 46 -5.66 17.52 0.29
C ASN A 46 -6.87 16.57 0.38
N HIS A 47 -6.90 15.56 -0.50
CA HIS A 47 -7.99 14.61 -0.69
C HIS A 47 -8.24 13.63 0.47
N SER A 48 -7.24 13.31 1.29
CA SER A 48 -7.30 12.24 2.31
C SER A 48 -7.52 12.76 3.73
N THR A 49 -7.02 13.96 4.05
CA THR A 49 -7.10 14.54 5.40
C THR A 49 -7.34 16.06 5.29
N GLY A 50 -8.59 16.48 5.08
CA GLY A 50 -8.87 17.91 4.97
C GLY A 50 -10.24 18.29 4.43
N THR A 51 -10.26 19.41 3.74
CA THR A 51 -11.47 20.05 3.24
C THR A 51 -12.21 19.18 2.21
N PRO A 52 -11.54 18.58 1.20
CA PRO A 52 -12.23 17.74 0.22
C PRO A 52 -12.97 16.54 0.78
N MET A 53 -12.33 15.78 1.68
CA MET A 53 -12.96 14.64 2.33
C MET A 53 -14.21 15.06 3.10
N THR A 54 -14.11 16.16 3.85
CA THR A 54 -15.22 16.68 4.67
C THR A 54 -16.37 17.18 3.79
N MET A 55 -16.06 17.85 2.67
CA MET A 55 -17.09 18.25 1.71
C MET A 55 -17.79 17.04 1.09
N ALA A 56 -17.08 15.96 0.74
CA ALA A 56 -17.72 14.74 0.26
C ALA A 56 -18.70 14.14 1.29
N ILE A 57 -18.30 14.11 2.57
CA ILE A 57 -19.15 13.67 3.69
C ILE A 57 -20.41 14.53 3.78
N TRP A 58 -20.24 15.86 3.83
CA TRP A 58 -21.36 16.80 3.94
C TRP A 58 -22.30 16.74 2.73
N ALA A 59 -21.76 16.62 1.52
CA ALA A 59 -22.56 16.49 0.30
C ALA A 59 -23.45 15.25 0.34
N ALA A 60 -22.92 14.10 0.78
CA ALA A 60 -23.72 12.89 0.95
C ALA A 60 -24.84 13.08 1.99
N SER A 61 -24.53 13.63 3.16
CA SER A 61 -25.52 13.85 4.24
C SER A 61 -26.60 14.87 3.85
N LEU A 62 -26.23 15.98 3.20
CA LEU A 62 -27.16 17.00 2.73
C LEU A 62 -28.15 16.48 1.67
N ARG A 63 -27.76 15.42 0.94
CA ARG A 63 -28.50 14.88 -0.22
C ARG A 63 -29.17 13.55 0.04
N ASN A 64 -28.89 12.90 1.16
CA ASN A 64 -29.55 11.66 1.58
C ASN A 64 -30.83 11.96 2.39
N PRO A 65 -32.04 11.66 1.90
CA PRO A 65 -33.30 11.92 2.63
C PRO A 65 -33.41 11.22 4.00
N ASP A 66 -32.64 10.15 4.21
CA ASP A 66 -32.62 9.41 5.48
C ASP A 66 -31.60 9.98 6.49
N SER A 67 -30.76 10.95 6.08
CA SER A 67 -29.79 11.60 6.96
C SER A 67 -30.47 12.61 7.88
N PRO A 68 -30.06 12.72 9.16
CA PRO A 68 -30.53 13.80 10.03
C PRO A 68 -30.07 15.19 9.57
N TYR A 69 -29.12 15.28 8.62
CA TYR A 69 -28.64 16.52 8.04
C TYR A 69 -29.22 16.79 6.64
N TYR A 70 -30.23 16.01 6.21
CA TYR A 70 -30.86 16.22 4.91
C TYR A 70 -31.42 17.63 4.80
N ARG A 71 -30.92 18.39 3.81
CA ARG A 71 -31.28 19.81 3.60
C ARG A 71 -31.11 20.68 4.85
N ASP A 72 -30.10 20.41 5.68
CA ASP A 72 -29.73 21.28 6.80
C ASP A 72 -29.06 22.57 6.28
N GLU A 73 -29.72 23.72 6.46
CA GLU A 73 -29.23 25.01 5.98
C GLU A 73 -27.95 25.48 6.67
N ALA A 74 -27.74 25.11 7.94
CA ALA A 74 -26.52 25.45 8.66
C ALA A 74 -25.32 24.68 8.09
N LEU A 75 -25.50 23.39 7.81
CA LEU A 75 -24.50 22.57 7.13
C LEU A 75 -24.26 23.05 5.69
N ALA A 76 -25.30 23.47 4.96
CA ALA A 76 -25.13 24.06 3.64
C ALA A 76 -24.28 25.34 3.67
N ALA A 77 -24.47 26.20 4.69
CA ALA A 77 -23.64 27.38 4.89
C ALA A 77 -22.16 27.02 5.20
N ARG A 78 -21.92 25.98 6.00
CA ARG A 78 -20.56 25.43 6.25
C ARG A 78 -19.91 24.93 4.96
N PHE A 79 -20.68 24.19 4.17
CA PHE A 79 -20.24 23.66 2.89
C PHE A 79 -19.85 24.78 1.90
N ALA A 80 -20.61 25.88 1.87
CA ALA A 80 -20.28 27.04 1.04
C ALA A 80 -18.95 27.71 1.44
N LEU A 81 -18.67 27.86 2.74
CA LEU A 81 -17.38 28.39 3.21
C LEU A 81 -16.21 27.48 2.79
N ALA A 82 -16.38 26.16 2.91
CA ALA A 82 -15.39 25.19 2.50
C ALA A 82 -15.13 25.21 0.98
N ALA A 83 -16.18 25.34 0.16
CA ALA A 83 -16.04 25.46 -1.29
C ALA A 83 -15.23 26.72 -1.68
N ARG A 84 -15.52 27.87 -1.04
CA ARG A 84 -14.77 29.11 -1.26
C ARG A 84 -13.30 29.00 -0.84
N TYR A 85 -13.03 28.36 0.30
CA TYR A 85 -11.66 28.07 0.73
C TYR A 85 -10.91 27.27 -0.34
N MET A 86 -11.54 26.23 -0.91
CA MET A 86 -10.89 25.39 -1.91
C MET A 86 -10.55 26.15 -3.20
N VAL A 87 -11.45 27.01 -3.67
CA VAL A 87 -11.17 27.90 -4.81
C VAL A 87 -10.02 28.86 -4.49
N GLY A 88 -9.96 29.38 -3.26
CA GLY A 88 -8.87 30.25 -2.81
C GLY A 88 -7.53 29.53 -2.57
N ALA A 89 -7.58 28.23 -2.31
CA ALA A 89 -6.39 27.39 -2.08
C ALA A 89 -5.75 26.88 -3.39
N GLN A 90 -6.39 27.08 -4.55
CA GLN A 90 -5.78 26.80 -5.84
C GLN A 90 -4.69 27.81 -6.16
N HIS A 91 -3.60 27.31 -6.72
CA HIS A 91 -2.57 28.11 -7.34
C HIS A 91 -3.05 28.70 -8.67
N GLU A 92 -2.27 29.61 -9.25
CA GLU A 92 -2.58 30.25 -10.53
C GLU A 92 -2.74 29.23 -11.67
N ASP A 93 -2.01 28.11 -11.63
CA ASP A 93 -2.11 27.00 -12.57
C ASP A 93 -3.31 26.07 -12.32
N GLY A 94 -4.06 26.28 -11.23
CA GLY A 94 -5.21 25.47 -10.83
C GLY A 94 -4.88 24.27 -9.95
N THR A 95 -3.61 24.00 -9.66
CA THR A 95 -3.22 22.92 -8.75
C THR A 95 -3.41 23.30 -7.29
N ILE A 96 -3.37 22.30 -6.42
CA ILE A 96 -3.30 22.47 -4.96
C ILE A 96 -1.94 22.03 -4.42
N SER A 97 -1.69 22.30 -3.14
CA SER A 97 -0.55 21.75 -2.40
C SER A 97 -1.00 21.20 -1.06
N PRO A 98 -0.60 19.96 -0.70
CA PRO A 98 -1.01 19.36 0.57
C PRO A 98 -0.39 20.08 1.78
N GLY A 99 0.78 20.70 1.60
CA GLY A 99 1.44 21.55 2.61
C GLY A 99 2.67 20.91 3.27
N TRP A 100 2.94 19.63 3.03
CA TRP A 100 4.10 18.90 3.57
C TRP A 100 5.05 18.34 2.50
N THR A 101 4.57 18.17 1.26
CA THR A 101 5.36 17.79 0.07
C THR A 101 4.59 18.20 -1.20
N ASN A 102 5.11 17.88 -2.39
CA ASN A 102 4.41 17.98 -3.67
C ASN A 102 3.71 19.35 -3.86
N PHE A 103 4.49 20.42 -3.87
CA PHE A 103 3.95 21.75 -4.17
C PHE A 103 3.53 21.82 -5.64
N HIS A 104 2.43 22.50 -5.92
CA HIS A 104 1.79 22.57 -7.23
C HIS A 104 1.59 21.19 -7.87
N SER A 105 0.90 20.28 -7.19
CA SER A 105 0.89 18.85 -7.54
C SER A 105 -0.28 18.47 -8.45
N PRO A 106 -0.02 18.09 -9.72
CA PRO A 106 -1.04 17.50 -10.57
C PRO A 106 -1.70 16.24 -9.98
N PRO A 107 -0.96 15.24 -9.43
CA PRO A 107 -1.62 14.02 -8.94
C PRO A 107 -2.47 14.27 -7.69
N ASP A 108 -2.02 15.10 -6.74
CA ASP A 108 -2.84 15.45 -5.56
C ASP A 108 -4.11 16.20 -5.96
N THR A 109 -3.99 17.08 -6.97
CA THR A 109 -5.14 17.79 -7.56
C THR A 109 -6.10 16.81 -8.24
N ALA A 110 -5.58 15.83 -8.99
CA ALA A 110 -6.39 14.82 -9.68
C ALA A 110 -7.24 13.98 -8.71
N PHE A 111 -6.69 13.60 -7.54
CA PHE A 111 -7.48 12.92 -6.50
C PHE A 111 -8.67 13.77 -6.03
N VAL A 112 -8.48 15.08 -5.83
CA VAL A 112 -9.58 15.98 -5.47
C VAL A 112 -10.58 16.10 -6.61
N VAL A 113 -10.13 16.21 -7.86
CA VAL A 113 -11.00 16.26 -9.05
C VAL A 113 -11.93 15.04 -9.14
N VAL A 114 -11.41 13.83 -8.93
CA VAL A 114 -12.23 12.60 -8.96
C VAL A 114 -13.35 12.65 -7.91
N GLY A 115 -13.05 13.09 -6.70
CA GLY A 115 -14.05 13.22 -5.64
C GLY A 115 -15.02 14.37 -5.88
N TYR A 116 -14.53 15.55 -6.27
CA TYR A 116 -15.35 16.74 -6.49
C TYR A 116 -16.23 16.65 -7.73
N ALA A 117 -15.81 15.94 -8.77
CA ALA A 117 -16.68 15.65 -9.90
C ALA A 117 -17.93 14.87 -9.45
N GLN A 118 -17.74 13.85 -8.60
CA GLN A 118 -18.84 13.07 -8.02
C GLN A 118 -19.69 13.91 -7.05
N VAL A 119 -19.07 14.72 -6.19
CA VAL A 119 -19.80 15.67 -5.33
C VAL A 119 -20.64 16.62 -6.17
N TYR A 120 -20.07 17.23 -7.21
CA TYR A 120 -20.78 18.14 -8.10
C TYR A 120 -21.95 17.44 -8.81
N GLN A 121 -21.74 16.22 -9.32
CA GLN A 121 -22.81 15.41 -9.90
C GLN A 121 -23.96 15.19 -8.92
N LEU A 122 -23.66 14.92 -7.64
CA LEU A 122 -24.67 14.71 -6.61
C LEU A 122 -25.43 16.00 -6.28
N LEU A 123 -24.72 17.13 -6.20
CA LEU A 123 -25.30 18.47 -5.98
C LEU A 123 -26.22 18.86 -7.15
N ALA A 124 -25.84 18.54 -8.39
CA ALA A 124 -26.57 18.89 -9.60
C ALA A 124 -27.87 18.10 -9.83
N GLN A 125 -28.20 17.10 -9.01
CA GLN A 125 -29.44 16.32 -9.15
C GLN A 125 -30.73 17.06 -8.74
N ASP A 126 -30.63 18.21 -8.06
CA ASP A 126 -31.79 18.96 -7.52
C ASP A 126 -31.37 20.39 -7.16
N ASP A 127 -32.24 21.35 -7.45
CA ASP A 127 -31.98 22.79 -7.41
C ASP A 127 -32.26 23.43 -6.04
N TRP A 128 -31.89 22.74 -4.95
CA TRP A 128 -32.06 23.29 -3.60
C TRP A 128 -31.17 24.52 -3.39
N ALA A 129 -31.79 25.71 -3.45
CA ALA A 129 -31.11 27.01 -3.52
C ALA A 129 -29.96 27.24 -2.51
N PRO A 130 -30.04 26.78 -1.23
CA PRO A 130 -28.94 26.94 -0.28
C PRO A 130 -27.59 26.32 -0.70
N LEU A 131 -27.56 25.39 -1.66
CA LEU A 131 -26.32 24.81 -2.19
C LEU A 131 -25.87 25.41 -3.53
N GLY A 132 -26.64 26.33 -4.12
CA GLY A 132 -26.37 26.86 -5.45
C GLY A 132 -25.00 27.52 -5.59
N GLU A 133 -24.64 28.42 -4.66
CA GLU A 133 -23.33 29.08 -4.67
C GLU A 133 -22.17 28.09 -4.49
N ALA A 134 -22.30 27.17 -3.54
CA ALA A 134 -21.26 26.20 -3.27
C ALA A 134 -21.07 25.20 -4.43
N ALA A 135 -22.15 24.80 -5.09
CA ALA A 135 -22.07 23.98 -6.30
C ALA A 135 -21.34 24.73 -7.44
N ALA A 136 -21.57 26.04 -7.58
CA ALA A 136 -20.85 26.87 -8.54
C ALA A 136 -19.36 27.00 -8.20
N ASP A 137 -18.99 27.13 -6.92
CA ASP A 137 -17.60 27.17 -6.48
C ASP A 137 -16.88 25.82 -6.70
N VAL A 138 -17.54 24.69 -6.42
CA VAL A 138 -16.99 23.35 -6.72
C VAL A 138 -16.79 23.19 -8.23
N ARG A 139 -17.75 23.62 -9.06
CA ARG A 139 -17.62 23.61 -10.51
C ARG A 139 -16.45 24.47 -10.99
N LEU A 140 -16.29 25.67 -10.43
CA LEU A 140 -15.20 26.59 -10.76
C LEU A 140 -13.83 26.00 -10.38
N PHE A 141 -13.73 25.38 -9.20
CA PHE A 141 -12.52 24.66 -8.79
C PHE A 141 -12.13 23.61 -9.83
N LEU A 142 -13.08 22.75 -10.22
CA LEU A 142 -12.86 21.69 -11.22
C LEU A 142 -12.40 22.27 -12.57
N GLU A 143 -13.09 23.29 -13.06
CA GLU A 143 -12.76 23.95 -14.34
C GLU A 143 -11.32 24.51 -14.33
N ARG A 144 -10.91 25.14 -13.22
CA ARG A 144 -9.56 25.68 -13.05
C ARG A 144 -8.46 24.63 -13.02
N THR A 145 -8.76 23.37 -12.69
CA THR A 145 -7.74 22.30 -12.70
C THR A 145 -7.36 21.82 -14.10
N ILE A 146 -8.18 22.09 -15.12
CA ILE A 146 -8.00 21.53 -16.47
C ILE A 146 -6.62 21.84 -17.06
N PRO A 147 -6.12 23.11 -17.06
CA PRO A 147 -4.82 23.43 -17.67
C PRO A 147 -3.66 22.65 -17.04
N ALA A 148 -3.66 22.54 -15.70
CA ALA A 148 -2.63 21.80 -14.98
C ALA A 148 -2.70 20.30 -15.23
N LEU A 149 -3.88 19.69 -15.32
CA LEU A 149 -3.98 18.23 -15.54
C LEU A 149 -3.71 17.82 -17.00
N VAL A 150 -4.01 18.69 -17.96
CA VAL A 150 -3.70 18.45 -19.38
C VAL A 150 -2.18 18.44 -19.64
N THR A 151 -1.40 19.19 -18.86
CA THR A 151 0.06 19.35 -19.08
C THR A 151 0.93 18.73 -17.97
N GLY A 152 0.35 18.50 -16.79
CA GLY A 152 1.05 18.05 -15.58
C GLY A 152 1.49 16.59 -15.64
N GLY A 153 2.50 16.25 -14.84
CA GLY A 153 3.10 14.92 -14.75
C GLY A 153 2.76 14.18 -13.46
N VAL A 154 3.31 12.97 -13.34
CA VAL A 154 3.17 12.09 -12.18
C VAL A 154 4.53 11.61 -11.70
N HIS A 155 4.62 11.07 -10.48
CA HIS A 155 5.85 10.53 -9.92
C HIS A 155 5.72 9.10 -9.33
N THR A 156 4.54 8.48 -9.41
CA THR A 156 4.34 7.05 -9.06
C THR A 156 3.44 6.39 -10.11
N PRO A 157 3.50 5.05 -10.27
CA PRO A 157 2.68 4.35 -11.25
C PRO A 157 1.17 4.55 -11.10
N ASN A 158 0.60 4.43 -9.88
CA ASN A 158 -0.85 4.58 -9.66
C ASN A 158 -1.41 5.95 -10.07
N HIS A 159 -0.60 7.02 -9.98
CA HIS A 159 -1.03 8.37 -10.32
C HIS A 159 -1.46 8.49 -11.78
N ARG A 160 -0.97 7.63 -12.68
CA ARG A 160 -1.43 7.55 -14.07
C ARG A 160 -2.93 7.27 -14.13
N TRP A 161 -3.39 6.30 -13.34
CA TRP A 161 -4.80 5.90 -13.29
C TRP A 161 -5.67 6.99 -12.66
N VAL A 162 -5.17 7.64 -11.61
CA VAL A 162 -5.84 8.78 -10.96
C VAL A 162 -6.03 9.93 -11.94
N VAL A 163 -4.97 10.31 -12.66
CA VAL A 163 -5.02 11.40 -13.65
C VAL A 163 -5.92 11.02 -14.82
N SER A 164 -5.87 9.79 -15.34
CA SER A 164 -6.78 9.31 -16.39
C SER A 164 -8.25 9.39 -15.96
N ALA A 165 -8.58 8.98 -14.73
CA ALA A 165 -9.94 9.08 -14.20
C ALA A 165 -10.38 10.55 -14.05
N ALA A 166 -9.51 11.40 -13.49
CA ALA A 166 -9.77 12.84 -13.32
C ALA A 166 -10.03 13.53 -14.67
N LEU A 167 -9.19 13.28 -15.67
CA LEU A 167 -9.35 13.82 -17.02
C LEU A 167 -10.65 13.35 -17.68
N GLY A 168 -11.03 12.08 -17.47
CA GLY A 168 -12.31 11.56 -17.91
C GLY A 168 -13.50 12.30 -17.29
N PHE A 169 -13.48 12.54 -15.98
CA PHE A 169 -14.53 13.32 -15.30
C PHE A 169 -14.58 14.77 -15.79
N LEU A 170 -13.43 15.41 -15.98
CA LEU A 170 -13.37 16.77 -16.53
C LEU A 170 -13.90 16.83 -17.98
N HIS A 171 -13.62 15.80 -18.79
CA HIS A 171 -14.21 15.68 -20.12
C HIS A 171 -15.74 15.58 -20.05
N GLU A 172 -16.27 14.69 -19.20
CA GLU A 172 -17.72 14.49 -19.02
C GLU A 172 -18.43 15.79 -18.59
N LEU A 173 -17.80 16.59 -17.72
CA LEU A 173 -18.39 17.82 -17.19
C LEU A 173 -18.26 19.04 -18.12
N PHE A 174 -17.14 19.16 -18.87
CA PHE A 174 -16.81 20.40 -19.60
C PHE A 174 -16.63 20.21 -21.11
N GLY A 175 -16.60 18.98 -21.62
CA GLY A 175 -16.41 18.69 -23.05
C GLY A 175 -15.05 19.11 -23.61
N ALA A 176 -14.03 19.26 -22.76
CA ALA A 176 -12.69 19.68 -23.19
C ALA A 176 -12.00 18.55 -24.00
N PRO A 177 -11.61 18.75 -25.26
CA PRO A 177 -11.03 17.68 -26.08
C PRO A 177 -9.62 17.26 -25.64
N ASP A 178 -8.83 18.19 -25.11
CA ASP A 178 -7.44 17.92 -24.71
C ASP A 178 -7.35 16.96 -23.50
N THR A 179 -8.41 16.86 -22.69
CA THR A 179 -8.42 15.96 -21.53
C THR A 179 -8.45 14.49 -21.95
N LEU A 180 -9.25 14.13 -22.97
CA LEU A 180 -9.23 12.76 -23.51
C LEU A 180 -7.89 12.44 -24.14
N HIS A 181 -7.34 13.35 -24.96
CA HIS A 181 -6.03 13.13 -25.56
C HIS A 181 -4.95 12.87 -24.50
N ARG A 182 -4.94 13.67 -23.43
CA ARG A 182 -4.01 13.47 -22.32
C ARG A 182 -4.24 12.16 -21.57
N ALA A 183 -5.50 11.75 -21.36
CA ALA A 183 -5.80 10.48 -20.72
C ALA A 183 -5.28 9.30 -21.56
N GLU A 184 -5.44 9.34 -22.89
CA GLU A 184 -4.92 8.31 -23.80
C GLU A 184 -3.40 8.20 -23.76
N GLN A 185 -2.66 9.31 -23.58
CA GLN A 185 -1.20 9.27 -23.42
C GLN A 185 -0.78 8.44 -22.20
N TRP A 186 -1.47 8.59 -21.07
CA TRP A 186 -1.20 7.80 -19.87
C TRP A 186 -1.58 6.33 -20.04
N ILE A 187 -2.70 6.05 -20.70
CA ILE A 187 -3.12 4.66 -20.99
C ILE A 187 -2.14 3.98 -21.95
N ALA A 188 -1.55 4.72 -22.90
CA ALA A 188 -0.60 4.19 -23.88
C ALA A 188 0.72 3.70 -23.27
N GLU A 189 1.06 4.09 -22.03
CA GLU A 189 2.23 3.55 -21.31
C GLU A 189 2.04 2.09 -20.87
N GLY A 190 0.81 1.55 -20.95
CA GLY A 190 0.50 0.17 -20.62
C GLY A 190 0.26 -0.07 -19.12
N MET A 191 -0.44 -1.18 -18.84
CA MET A 191 -0.79 -1.60 -17.47
C MET A 191 0.40 -2.28 -16.80
N ASP A 192 0.78 -1.79 -15.61
CA ASP A 192 1.93 -2.25 -14.83
C ASP A 192 1.52 -3.33 -13.81
N ILE A 193 0.79 -4.34 -14.30
CA ILE A 193 0.21 -5.43 -13.50
C ILE A 193 0.73 -6.80 -13.95
N THR A 194 0.94 -7.71 -13.01
CA THR A 194 1.26 -9.11 -13.32
C THR A 194 0.00 -9.90 -13.73
N PRO A 195 0.15 -11.07 -14.38
CA PRO A 195 -1.00 -11.94 -14.70
C PRO A 195 -1.81 -12.39 -13.49
N ASP A 196 -1.17 -12.54 -12.32
CA ASP A 196 -1.85 -12.90 -11.07
C ASP A 196 -2.50 -11.69 -10.38
N GLY A 197 -2.33 -10.45 -10.89
CA GLY A 197 -3.04 -9.27 -10.41
C GLY A 197 -2.24 -8.30 -9.53
N GLU A 198 -0.93 -8.49 -9.36
CA GLU A 198 -0.11 -7.59 -8.56
C GLU A 198 0.27 -6.33 -9.34
N TRP A 199 0.01 -5.15 -8.78
CA TRP A 199 0.49 -3.87 -9.30
C TRP A 199 1.97 -3.65 -8.96
N THR A 200 2.70 -2.90 -9.80
CA THR A 200 4.14 -2.62 -9.62
C THR A 200 4.50 -2.04 -8.25
N GLU A 201 3.59 -1.27 -7.65
CA GLU A 201 3.84 -0.69 -6.33
C GLU A 201 3.75 -1.69 -5.16
N ARG A 202 3.18 -2.88 -5.36
CA ARG A 202 3.02 -3.93 -4.34
C ARG A 202 2.50 -3.38 -2.99
N SER A 203 1.37 -2.67 -3.01
CA SER A 203 0.78 -2.07 -1.80
C SER A 203 -0.67 -2.48 -1.66
N ASN A 204 -0.87 -3.57 -0.91
CA ASN A 204 -2.18 -4.15 -0.70
C ASN A 204 -3.04 -3.27 0.21
N GLY A 205 -2.45 -2.52 1.16
CA GLY A 205 -3.25 -1.71 2.09
C GLY A 205 -3.83 -0.42 1.48
N ILE A 206 -3.22 0.09 0.41
CA ILE A 206 -3.50 1.44 -0.11
C ILE A 206 -3.59 1.47 -1.64
N TYR A 207 -2.46 1.31 -2.34
CA TYR A 207 -2.40 1.69 -3.76
C TYR A 207 -3.13 0.71 -4.68
N ASN A 208 -3.24 -0.56 -4.33
CA ASN A 208 -4.04 -1.51 -5.09
C ASN A 208 -5.51 -1.06 -5.19
N ALA A 209 -6.15 -0.76 -4.06
CA ALA A 209 -7.53 -0.27 -4.03
C ALA A 209 -7.70 1.05 -4.80
N VAL A 210 -6.70 1.95 -4.74
CA VAL A 210 -6.67 3.19 -5.52
C VAL A 210 -6.62 2.89 -7.02
N SER A 211 -5.66 2.09 -7.49
CA SER A 211 -5.55 1.72 -8.90
C SER A 211 -6.86 1.12 -9.42
N ASP A 212 -7.45 0.20 -8.63
CA ASP A 212 -8.68 -0.49 -9.00
C ASP A 212 -9.85 0.47 -9.18
N ILE A 213 -10.17 1.31 -8.17
CA ILE A 213 -11.31 2.22 -8.27
C ILE A 213 -11.12 3.28 -9.36
N MET A 214 -9.90 3.78 -9.55
CA MET A 214 -9.62 4.77 -10.59
C MET A 214 -9.80 4.17 -11.98
N LEU A 215 -9.35 2.93 -12.20
CA LEU A 215 -9.53 2.24 -13.48
C LEU A 215 -10.99 1.84 -13.73
N VAL A 216 -11.76 1.52 -12.70
CA VAL A 216 -13.22 1.33 -12.84
C VAL A 216 -13.89 2.62 -13.34
N HIS A 217 -13.52 3.77 -12.78
CA HIS A 217 -14.02 5.06 -13.27
C HIS A 217 -13.53 5.37 -14.69
N ALA A 218 -12.24 5.20 -14.97
CA ALA A 218 -11.63 5.47 -16.27
C ALA A 218 -12.23 4.58 -17.37
N ALA A 219 -12.51 3.31 -17.09
CA ALA A 219 -13.14 2.39 -18.04
C ALA A 219 -14.49 2.93 -18.56
N ARG A 220 -15.33 3.44 -17.65
CA ARG A 220 -16.61 4.08 -18.00
C ARG A 220 -16.39 5.40 -18.74
N LEU A 221 -15.59 6.28 -18.16
CA LEU A 221 -15.43 7.67 -18.62
C LEU A 221 -14.74 7.78 -19.97
N LEU A 222 -13.82 6.86 -20.27
CA LEU A 222 -13.07 6.83 -21.53
C LEU A 222 -13.65 5.83 -22.53
N GLY A 223 -14.69 5.09 -22.17
CA GLY A 223 -15.28 4.05 -23.03
C GLY A 223 -14.34 2.87 -23.31
N LYS A 224 -13.52 2.50 -22.33
CA LYS A 224 -12.48 1.46 -22.43
C LYS A 224 -12.73 0.31 -21.45
N PRO A 225 -13.67 -0.61 -21.74
CA PRO A 225 -13.97 -1.74 -20.84
C PRO A 225 -12.77 -2.68 -20.61
N GLU A 226 -11.76 -2.66 -21.49
CA GLU A 226 -10.51 -3.41 -21.32
C GLU A 226 -9.73 -3.00 -20.06
N LEU A 227 -9.92 -1.77 -19.54
CA LEU A 227 -9.30 -1.31 -18.30
C LEU A 227 -9.85 -2.04 -17.06
N LEU A 228 -10.97 -2.76 -17.18
CA LEU A 228 -11.52 -3.59 -16.09
C LEU A 228 -10.81 -4.94 -15.96
N ALA A 229 -10.10 -5.41 -16.99
CA ALA A 229 -9.34 -6.67 -16.92
C ALA A 229 -8.27 -6.67 -15.80
N PRO A 230 -7.40 -5.66 -15.69
CA PRO A 230 -6.41 -5.62 -14.61
C PRO A 230 -7.06 -5.46 -13.22
N VAL A 231 -8.17 -4.70 -13.12
CA VAL A 231 -8.95 -4.58 -11.87
C VAL A 231 -9.44 -5.95 -11.40
N ARG A 232 -10.02 -6.75 -12.31
CA ARG A 232 -10.46 -8.11 -11.98
C ARG A 232 -9.30 -8.97 -11.48
N ALA A 233 -8.15 -8.90 -12.15
CA ALA A 233 -6.97 -9.66 -11.74
C ALA A 233 -6.54 -9.30 -10.31
N ASN A 234 -6.43 -8.00 -9.97
CA ASN A 234 -6.08 -7.58 -8.61
C ASN A 234 -7.11 -8.03 -7.58
N LEU A 235 -8.39 -7.78 -7.82
CA LEU A 235 -9.46 -8.16 -6.89
C LEU A 235 -9.52 -9.67 -6.65
N ARG A 236 -9.18 -10.49 -7.65
CA ARG A 236 -9.04 -11.95 -7.52
C ARG A 236 -7.80 -12.34 -6.73
N MET A 237 -6.68 -11.68 -6.94
CA MET A 237 -5.46 -11.86 -6.14
C MET A 237 -5.73 -11.59 -4.65
N MET A 238 -6.44 -10.49 -4.37
CA MET A 238 -6.71 -10.03 -3.02
C MET A 238 -7.50 -11.03 -2.17
N LEU A 239 -8.28 -11.95 -2.78
CA LEU A 239 -8.94 -13.05 -2.07
C LEU A 239 -7.95 -13.96 -1.31
N TYR A 240 -6.68 -14.00 -1.73
CA TYR A 240 -5.60 -14.78 -1.09
C TYR A 240 -4.70 -13.94 -0.18
N LEU A 241 -4.89 -12.61 -0.18
CA LEU A 241 -4.10 -11.60 0.53
C LEU A 241 -4.91 -10.89 1.62
N VAL A 242 -5.89 -11.60 2.17
CA VAL A 242 -6.68 -11.17 3.32
C VAL A 242 -6.58 -12.23 4.41
N HIS A 243 -6.28 -11.78 5.63
CA HIS A 243 -6.26 -12.59 6.82
C HIS A 243 -7.69 -12.96 7.26
N PRO A 244 -7.85 -13.99 8.11
CA PRO A 244 -9.18 -14.48 8.51
C PRO A 244 -10.13 -13.44 9.11
N ASN A 245 -9.60 -12.41 9.76
CA ASN A 245 -10.39 -11.34 10.38
C ASN A 245 -10.71 -10.16 9.45
N GLY A 246 -10.29 -10.21 8.18
CA GLY A 246 -10.47 -9.12 7.22
C GLY A 246 -9.33 -8.10 7.15
N ASP A 247 -8.25 -8.30 7.91
CA ASP A 247 -7.02 -7.52 7.74
C ASP A 247 -6.35 -7.90 6.41
N VAL A 248 -5.75 -6.93 5.73
CA VAL A 248 -4.98 -7.16 4.51
C VAL A 248 -3.57 -7.64 4.86
N VAL A 249 -3.03 -8.55 4.05
CA VAL A 249 -1.64 -9.01 4.15
C VAL A 249 -0.70 -7.90 3.69
N THR A 250 0.02 -7.29 4.63
CA THR A 250 1.01 -6.23 4.38
C THR A 250 2.46 -6.68 4.60
N ASP A 251 2.67 -7.94 5.01
CA ASP A 251 3.98 -8.51 5.39
C ASP A 251 5.04 -8.44 4.28
N TYR A 252 4.61 -8.31 3.02
CA TYR A 252 5.49 -8.27 1.85
C TYR A 252 5.34 -6.99 1.03
N SER A 253 4.63 -5.98 1.54
CA SER A 253 4.45 -4.73 0.81
C SER A 253 5.79 -4.03 0.53
N GLY A 254 5.91 -3.48 -0.67
CA GLY A 254 7.04 -2.63 -1.08
C GLY A 254 6.93 -1.18 -0.59
N ARG A 255 5.87 -0.80 0.13
CA ARG A 255 5.52 0.61 0.46
C ARG A 255 5.31 0.82 1.96
N GLN A 256 4.70 1.96 2.30
CA GLN A 256 4.52 2.45 3.67
C GLN A 256 3.54 1.63 4.53
N ASP A 257 2.83 0.68 3.94
CA ASP A 257 1.91 -0.23 4.62
C ASP A 257 2.64 -1.42 5.29
N PHE A 258 3.93 -1.64 5.02
CA PHE A 258 4.72 -2.67 5.70
C PHE A 258 4.73 -2.46 7.21
N GLY A 259 4.29 -3.47 7.96
CA GLY A 259 4.23 -3.43 9.43
C GLY A 259 3.05 -2.63 10.00
N HIS A 260 2.23 -1.99 9.15
CA HIS A 260 1.02 -1.29 9.57
C HIS A 260 -0.21 -2.19 9.35
N LYS A 261 -1.17 -2.06 10.27
CA LYS A 261 -2.44 -2.77 10.18
C LYS A 261 -3.36 -2.03 9.21
N HIS A 262 -3.69 -2.69 8.10
CA HIS A 262 -4.70 -2.26 7.15
C HIS A 262 -5.81 -3.32 7.06
N ASP A 263 -7.04 -2.89 6.84
CA ASP A 263 -8.19 -3.77 6.61
C ASP A 263 -8.71 -3.63 5.17
N LEU A 264 -9.66 -4.49 4.81
CA LEU A 264 -10.21 -4.56 3.45
C LEU A 264 -11.16 -3.39 3.11
N SER A 265 -11.44 -2.45 4.02
CA SER A 265 -12.49 -1.45 3.83
C SER A 265 -12.33 -0.57 2.58
N SER A 266 -11.08 -0.25 2.19
CA SER A 266 -10.78 0.53 0.98
C SER A 266 -11.20 -0.15 -0.32
N TYR A 267 -11.37 -1.48 -0.30
CA TYR A 267 -11.79 -2.29 -1.44
C TYR A 267 -13.31 -2.41 -1.57
N TYR A 268 -14.09 -1.87 -0.64
CA TYR A 268 -15.55 -2.00 -0.68
C TYR A 268 -16.14 -1.54 -2.02
N LEU A 269 -15.80 -0.34 -2.49
CA LEU A 269 -16.33 0.19 -3.75
C LEU A 269 -15.85 -0.61 -4.97
N PRO A 270 -14.54 -0.89 -5.17
CA PRO A 270 -14.08 -1.78 -6.23
C PRO A 270 -14.82 -3.11 -6.31
N TYR A 271 -14.93 -3.83 -5.18
CA TYR A 271 -15.63 -5.12 -5.16
C TYR A 271 -17.12 -4.97 -5.43
N ALA A 272 -17.80 -4.02 -4.80
CA ALA A 272 -19.23 -3.80 -5.01
C ALA A 272 -19.53 -3.46 -6.46
N MET A 273 -18.75 -2.56 -7.07
CA MET A 273 -18.93 -2.16 -8.48
C MET A 273 -18.66 -3.32 -9.43
N MET A 274 -17.57 -4.07 -9.23
CA MET A 274 -17.25 -5.22 -10.09
C MET A 274 -18.24 -6.37 -9.91
N ALA A 275 -18.76 -6.61 -8.71
CA ALA A 275 -19.82 -7.60 -8.47
C ALA A 275 -21.10 -7.26 -9.26
N HIS A 276 -21.47 -5.97 -9.33
CA HIS A 276 -22.62 -5.52 -10.13
C HIS A 276 -22.38 -5.60 -11.64
N LEU A 277 -21.16 -5.24 -12.08
CA LEU A 277 -20.80 -5.27 -13.50
C LEU A 277 -20.70 -6.71 -14.04
N ASP A 278 -20.15 -7.64 -13.26
CA ASP A 278 -19.84 -8.99 -13.71
C ASP A 278 -20.84 -10.05 -13.24
N GLY A 279 -21.69 -9.74 -12.25
CA GLY A 279 -22.54 -10.73 -11.59
C GLY A 279 -21.72 -11.76 -10.79
N ASP A 280 -20.59 -11.33 -10.25
CA ASP A 280 -19.57 -12.21 -9.65
C ASP A 280 -19.83 -12.44 -8.15
N ALA A 281 -20.17 -13.68 -7.79
CA ALA A 281 -20.53 -14.05 -6.42
C ALA A 281 -19.36 -14.00 -5.43
N GLU A 282 -18.12 -14.17 -5.89
CA GLU A 282 -16.92 -14.06 -5.03
C GLU A 282 -16.57 -12.59 -4.78
N PHE A 283 -16.70 -11.74 -5.79
CA PHE A 283 -16.58 -10.29 -5.58
C PHE A 283 -17.68 -9.76 -4.66
N GLN A 284 -18.90 -10.29 -4.77
CA GLN A 284 -19.97 -9.94 -3.85
C GLN A 284 -19.63 -10.35 -2.40
N ALA A 285 -19.10 -11.55 -2.19
CA ALA A 285 -18.68 -12.00 -0.87
C ALA A 285 -17.53 -11.14 -0.29
N ALA A 286 -16.59 -10.72 -1.14
CA ALA A 286 -15.50 -9.83 -0.74
C ALA A 286 -16.00 -8.40 -0.48
N ALA A 287 -16.99 -7.91 -1.22
CA ALA A 287 -17.66 -6.63 -0.95
C ALA A 287 -18.33 -6.64 0.43
N ASP A 288 -19.02 -7.73 0.78
CA ASP A 288 -19.66 -7.89 2.09
C ASP A 288 -18.63 -7.90 3.22
N LEU A 289 -17.50 -8.60 3.03
CA LEU A 289 -16.39 -8.60 3.98
C LEU A 289 -15.78 -7.20 4.14
N ALA A 290 -15.47 -6.52 3.05
CA ALA A 290 -14.92 -5.15 3.04
C ALA A 290 -15.87 -4.17 3.72
N TYR A 291 -17.16 -4.26 3.42
CA TYR A 291 -18.20 -3.47 4.08
C TYR A 291 -18.22 -3.69 5.61
N GLY A 292 -18.07 -4.93 6.06
CA GLY A 292 -17.98 -5.27 7.48
C GLY A 292 -16.80 -4.61 8.23
N GLN A 293 -15.76 -4.18 7.50
CA GLN A 293 -14.61 -3.46 8.04
C GLN A 293 -14.76 -1.94 8.03
N LEU A 294 -15.77 -1.38 7.34
CA LEU A 294 -15.94 0.08 7.27
C LEU A 294 -16.16 0.69 8.67
N ARG A 295 -15.26 1.59 9.07
CA ARG A 295 -15.37 2.42 10.28
C ARG A 295 -15.24 3.92 9.97
N HIS A 296 -14.81 4.26 8.76
CA HIS A 296 -14.55 5.62 8.28
C HIS A 296 -15.21 5.81 6.90
N PRO A 297 -15.69 7.03 6.55
CA PRO A 297 -16.32 7.31 5.25
C PRO A 297 -15.41 7.22 4.01
N GLY A 298 -14.14 6.84 4.15
CA GLY A 298 -13.12 6.93 3.09
C GLY A 298 -12.61 8.35 2.81
N SER A 299 -11.77 8.49 1.78
CA SER A 299 -11.25 9.79 1.31
C SER A 299 -12.20 10.43 0.29
N CYS A 300 -11.94 11.66 -0.12
CA CYS A 300 -12.78 12.37 -1.11
C CYS A 300 -13.08 11.56 -2.40
N PRO A 301 -12.11 10.95 -3.10
CA PRO A 301 -12.36 10.20 -4.34
C PRO A 301 -13.05 8.85 -4.13
N THR A 302 -13.04 8.29 -2.91
CA THR A 302 -13.54 6.95 -2.61
C THR A 302 -14.67 6.95 -1.57
N ASN A 303 -15.32 8.10 -1.35
CA ASN A 303 -16.41 8.21 -0.38
C ASN A 303 -17.59 7.31 -0.81
N ALA A 304 -17.84 6.27 -0.02
CA ALA A 304 -18.85 5.26 -0.32
C ALA A 304 -20.28 5.83 -0.34
N ALA A 305 -20.59 6.75 0.57
CA ALA A 305 -21.93 7.35 0.65
C ALA A 305 -22.25 8.18 -0.60
N VAL A 306 -21.29 8.99 -1.08
CA VAL A 306 -21.44 9.73 -2.34
C VAL A 306 -21.69 8.77 -3.50
N ARG A 307 -20.88 7.70 -3.62
CA ARG A 307 -21.01 6.75 -4.73
C ARG A 307 -22.34 6.00 -4.70
N LEU A 308 -22.81 5.56 -3.53
CA LEU A 308 -24.10 4.87 -3.37
C LEU A 308 -25.31 5.76 -3.65
N LEU A 309 -25.20 7.09 -3.46
CA LEU A 309 -26.26 8.03 -3.85
C LEU A 309 -26.27 8.29 -5.36
N LEU A 310 -25.10 8.37 -5.98
CA LEU A 310 -24.98 8.50 -7.44
C LEU A 310 -25.41 7.24 -8.18
N ASP A 311 -25.26 6.07 -7.56
CA ASP A 311 -25.61 4.77 -8.11
C ASP A 311 -26.38 3.92 -7.09
N PRO A 312 -27.71 4.10 -7.01
CA PRO A 312 -28.55 3.39 -6.05
C PRO A 312 -28.53 1.86 -6.19
N SER A 313 -28.08 1.30 -7.33
CA SER A 313 -27.97 -0.16 -7.49
C SER A 313 -26.99 -0.77 -6.49
N LEU A 314 -25.92 -0.03 -6.18
CA LEU A 314 -24.87 -0.44 -5.22
C LEU A 314 -25.37 -0.48 -3.76
N GLN A 315 -26.59 -0.02 -3.47
CA GLN A 315 -27.17 -0.09 -2.12
C GLN A 315 -27.74 -1.48 -1.77
N SER A 316 -27.70 -2.41 -2.72
CA SER A 316 -28.08 -3.81 -2.58
C SER A 316 -26.95 -4.74 -3.05
N GLN A 317 -27.02 -6.01 -2.65
CA GLN A 317 -26.15 -7.03 -3.24
C GLN A 317 -26.51 -7.22 -4.72
N ALA A 318 -25.50 -7.35 -5.58
CA ALA A 318 -25.67 -7.64 -7.00
C ALA A 318 -26.21 -9.05 -7.23
N VAL A 319 -25.65 -10.00 -6.48
CA VAL A 319 -25.87 -11.44 -6.58
C VAL A 319 -25.81 -12.08 -5.19
N GLN A 320 -26.12 -13.37 -5.06
CA GLN A 320 -25.90 -14.08 -3.80
C GLN A 320 -24.39 -14.28 -3.58
N PRO A 321 -23.84 -13.94 -2.40
CA PRO A 321 -22.41 -14.09 -2.14
C PRO A 321 -22.00 -15.57 -2.09
N ALA A 322 -20.85 -15.88 -2.68
CA ALA A 322 -20.19 -17.18 -2.55
C ALA A 322 -19.46 -17.31 -1.19
N ALA A 323 -18.96 -18.50 -0.88
CA ALA A 323 -18.03 -18.68 0.25
C ALA A 323 -16.63 -18.18 -0.13
N LEU A 324 -16.01 -17.37 0.74
CA LEU A 324 -14.62 -16.97 0.58
C LEU A 324 -13.67 -18.11 0.94
N PRO A 325 -12.49 -18.22 0.30
CA PRO A 325 -11.55 -19.30 0.54
C PRO A 325 -10.97 -19.23 1.97
N THR A 326 -11.20 -20.27 2.76
CA THR A 326 -10.68 -20.40 4.14
C THR A 326 -9.55 -21.42 4.27
N GLU A 327 -9.32 -22.22 3.24
CA GLU A 327 -8.23 -23.17 3.14
C GLU A 327 -7.64 -23.14 1.73
N TYR A 328 -6.35 -22.86 1.62
CA TYR A 328 -5.65 -22.85 0.33
C TYR A 328 -4.14 -22.88 0.50
N ARG A 329 -3.49 -23.29 -0.59
CA ARG A 329 -2.06 -23.12 -0.83
C ARG A 329 -1.89 -22.52 -2.22
N LYS A 330 -1.35 -21.31 -2.30
CA LYS A 330 -1.22 -20.56 -3.55
C LYS A 330 0.15 -19.89 -3.62
N VAL A 331 0.88 -20.11 -4.70
CA VAL A 331 2.06 -19.31 -5.04
C VAL A 331 1.65 -18.30 -6.10
N LEU A 332 1.75 -17.03 -5.77
CA LEU A 332 1.59 -15.90 -6.68
C LEU A 332 2.92 -15.64 -7.38
N HIS A 333 2.86 -15.33 -8.67
CA HIS A 333 3.99 -14.97 -9.53
C HIS A 333 5.06 -16.06 -9.68
N ALA A 334 4.70 -17.33 -9.46
CA ALA A 334 5.63 -18.45 -9.56
C ALA A 334 6.34 -18.51 -10.93
N ASP A 335 5.57 -18.28 -12.00
CA ASP A 335 6.05 -18.35 -13.38
C ASP A 335 6.26 -16.95 -14.00
N PHE A 336 6.22 -15.88 -13.20
CA PHE A 336 6.40 -14.53 -13.73
C PHE A 336 7.87 -14.30 -14.13
N PRO A 337 8.18 -13.90 -15.38
CA PRO A 337 9.55 -13.84 -15.90
C PRO A 337 10.30 -12.58 -15.42
N ARG A 338 10.30 -12.30 -14.12
CA ARG A 338 10.91 -11.11 -13.50
C ARG A 338 12.35 -10.87 -13.95
N GLN A 339 13.15 -11.94 -14.01
CA GLN A 339 14.57 -11.85 -14.40
C GLN A 339 14.78 -11.31 -15.82
N GLN A 340 13.84 -11.56 -16.74
CA GLN A 340 13.89 -11.00 -18.09
C GLN A 340 13.75 -9.48 -18.06
N TYR A 341 12.83 -8.95 -17.24
CA TYR A 341 12.63 -7.51 -17.11
C TYR A 341 13.81 -6.82 -16.41
N LEU A 342 14.35 -7.43 -15.36
CA LEU A 342 15.54 -6.91 -14.68
C LEU A 342 16.75 -6.85 -15.60
N ALA A 343 16.98 -7.89 -16.41
CA ALA A 343 18.07 -7.93 -17.38
C ALA A 343 17.90 -6.86 -18.48
N ALA A 344 16.67 -6.45 -18.80
CA ALA A 344 16.40 -5.40 -19.78
C ALA A 344 16.60 -3.98 -19.22
N MET A 345 16.70 -3.81 -17.89
CA MET A 345 16.79 -2.49 -17.24
C MET A 345 17.96 -1.64 -17.73
N GLU A 346 19.10 -2.26 -18.06
CA GLU A 346 20.25 -1.54 -18.61
C GLU A 346 19.94 -0.88 -19.96
N SER A 347 19.15 -1.56 -20.80
CA SER A 347 18.78 -1.05 -22.14
C SER A 347 17.78 0.11 -22.11
N ALA A 348 17.14 0.36 -20.96
CA ALA A 348 16.22 1.49 -20.77
C ALA A 348 16.94 2.85 -20.64
N GLY A 349 18.28 2.87 -20.52
CA GLY A 349 19.09 4.10 -20.59
C GLY A 349 19.08 4.99 -19.35
N HIS A 350 18.30 4.65 -18.31
CA HIS A 350 18.27 5.39 -17.04
C HIS A 350 19.39 4.96 -16.05
N ASN A 351 20.16 3.92 -16.36
CA ASN A 351 21.32 3.45 -15.57
C ASN A 351 21.01 3.25 -14.07
N GLY A 352 19.84 2.65 -13.77
CA GLY A 352 19.40 2.45 -12.39
C GLY A 352 19.05 3.74 -11.61
N ARG A 353 18.86 4.87 -12.30
CA ARG A 353 18.48 6.15 -11.68
C ARG A 353 17.11 6.61 -12.15
N ILE A 354 16.15 6.58 -11.23
CA ILE A 354 14.86 7.26 -11.37
C ILE A 354 14.77 8.30 -10.27
N TYR A 355 14.47 9.55 -10.63
CA TYR A 355 14.33 10.65 -9.68
C TYR A 355 12.86 10.82 -9.28
N HIS A 356 12.64 11.20 -8.01
CA HIS A 356 11.31 11.44 -7.44
C HIS A 356 10.35 10.24 -7.47
N SER A 357 10.85 9.05 -7.81
CA SER A 357 10.13 7.78 -7.81
C SER A 357 11.07 6.63 -7.40
N ARG A 358 10.58 5.40 -7.44
CA ARG A 358 11.34 4.16 -7.13
C ARG A 358 11.34 3.24 -8.35
N LEU A 359 12.38 2.40 -8.49
CA LEU A 359 12.52 1.41 -9.55
C LEU A 359 11.58 0.19 -9.46
N HIS A 360 11.02 -0.10 -8.28
CA HIS A 360 10.20 -1.28 -8.00
C HIS A 360 10.76 -2.60 -8.56
N PRO A 361 12.06 -2.92 -8.33
CA PRO A 361 12.64 -4.16 -8.84
C PRO A 361 11.97 -5.40 -8.23
N ASP A 362 11.27 -5.27 -7.12
CA ASP A 362 10.50 -6.30 -6.44
C ASP A 362 9.19 -6.69 -7.15
N PHE A 363 8.77 -5.97 -8.20
CA PHE A 363 7.55 -6.27 -8.97
C PHE A 363 7.52 -7.71 -9.51
N GLY A 364 6.45 -8.44 -9.20
CA GLY A 364 6.24 -9.81 -9.63
C GLY A 364 7.20 -10.80 -8.99
N ALA A 365 7.80 -10.47 -7.84
CA ALA A 365 8.51 -11.45 -7.04
C ALA A 365 7.52 -12.42 -6.39
N ALA A 366 7.88 -13.71 -6.38
CA ALA A 366 6.98 -14.76 -5.93
C ALA A 366 6.57 -14.62 -4.46
N VAL A 367 5.30 -14.89 -4.18
CA VAL A 367 4.71 -14.88 -2.84
C VAL A 367 3.88 -16.14 -2.64
N ALA A 368 4.26 -17.00 -1.71
CA ALA A 368 3.46 -18.11 -1.28
C ALA A 368 2.54 -17.71 -0.12
N ARG A 369 1.28 -18.12 -0.26
CA ARG A 369 0.23 -17.93 0.72
C ARG A 369 -0.37 -19.28 1.09
N VAL A 370 -0.38 -19.57 2.38
CA VAL A 370 -1.04 -20.75 2.95
C VAL A 370 -2.06 -20.26 3.97
N ARG A 371 -3.28 -20.77 3.86
CA ARG A 371 -4.34 -20.53 4.86
C ARG A 371 -4.96 -21.85 5.27
N LYS A 372 -5.17 -22.01 6.58
CA LYS A 372 -5.91 -23.13 7.19
C LYS A 372 -6.76 -22.58 8.33
N GLY A 373 -8.00 -22.22 8.01
CA GLY A 373 -8.90 -21.59 8.98
C GLY A 373 -8.35 -20.24 9.46
N ASP A 374 -7.96 -20.18 10.74
CA ASP A 374 -7.40 -19.00 11.42
C ASP A 374 -5.89 -18.86 11.26
N GLU A 375 -5.22 -19.88 10.72
CA GLU A 375 -3.81 -19.82 10.37
C GLU A 375 -3.62 -19.20 8.98
N SER A 376 -2.69 -18.26 8.89
CA SER A 376 -2.37 -17.56 7.66
C SER A 376 -0.86 -17.29 7.58
N VAL A 377 -0.21 -17.82 6.55
CA VAL A 377 1.25 -17.77 6.38
C VAL A 377 1.62 -17.08 5.06
N THR A 378 2.52 -16.11 5.16
CA THR A 378 3.12 -15.40 4.02
C THR A 378 4.58 -15.81 3.90
N ILE A 379 4.99 -16.26 2.72
CA ILE A 379 6.39 -16.55 2.39
C ILE A 379 6.71 -15.77 1.13
N SER A 380 7.69 -14.87 1.18
CA SER A 380 7.89 -13.89 0.11
C SER A 380 9.34 -13.78 -0.32
N ALA A 381 9.52 -13.66 -1.63
CA ALA A 381 10.77 -13.23 -2.25
C ALA A 381 10.86 -11.69 -2.30
N GLU A 382 12.09 -11.19 -2.38
CA GLU A 382 12.43 -9.77 -2.62
C GLU A 382 11.90 -8.79 -1.56
N THR A 383 11.69 -9.29 -0.34
CA THR A 383 11.28 -8.52 0.82
C THR A 383 12.22 -8.77 2.01
N PRO A 384 12.37 -7.83 2.96
CA PRO A 384 13.16 -8.06 4.16
C PRO A 384 12.67 -9.27 4.98
N SER A 385 11.35 -9.39 5.15
CA SER A 385 10.70 -10.54 5.79
C SER A 385 10.42 -11.61 4.74
N PHE A 386 11.04 -12.78 4.89
CA PHE A 386 10.82 -13.91 4.00
C PHE A 386 9.72 -14.85 4.50
N PHE A 387 9.35 -14.76 5.78
CA PHE A 387 8.32 -15.58 6.41
C PHE A 387 7.52 -14.76 7.43
N ALA A 388 6.19 -14.85 7.42
CA ALA A 388 5.31 -14.32 8.44
C ALA A 388 4.17 -15.32 8.71
N LEU A 389 3.67 -15.35 9.94
CA LEU A 389 2.61 -16.25 10.36
C LEU A 389 1.64 -15.55 11.30
N ARG A 390 0.35 -15.79 11.06
CA ARG A 390 -0.73 -15.38 11.94
C ARG A 390 -1.54 -16.59 12.36
N HIS A 391 -1.83 -16.66 13.66
CA HIS A 391 -2.74 -17.62 14.28
C HIS A 391 -3.69 -16.84 15.20
N GLY A 392 -4.88 -16.52 14.68
CA GLY A 392 -5.82 -15.63 15.38
C GLY A 392 -5.21 -14.26 15.71
N ALA A 393 -5.13 -13.93 17.00
CA ALA A 393 -4.51 -12.72 17.53
C ALA A 393 -2.98 -12.81 17.70
N ALA A 394 -2.39 -14.02 17.70
CA ALA A 394 -0.95 -14.19 17.79
C ALA A 394 -0.30 -13.98 16.42
N ARG A 395 0.64 -13.03 16.35
CA ARG A 395 1.22 -12.52 15.10
C ARG A 395 2.75 -12.54 15.13
N LEU A 396 3.32 -13.40 14.30
CA LEU A 396 4.70 -13.35 13.85
C LEU A 396 4.76 -12.50 12.57
N LEU A 397 5.14 -11.23 12.72
CA LEU A 397 5.14 -10.22 11.67
C LEU A 397 6.26 -10.42 10.64
N GLY A 398 7.31 -11.17 11.00
CA GLY A 398 8.41 -11.42 10.07
C GLY A 398 9.55 -12.25 10.65
N VAL A 399 10.18 -13.03 9.79
CA VAL A 399 11.53 -13.57 9.97
C VAL A 399 12.42 -12.99 8.88
N GLN A 400 13.58 -12.48 9.28
CA GLN A 400 14.49 -11.72 8.42
C GLN A 400 15.91 -12.21 8.60
N VAL A 401 16.73 -12.16 7.55
CA VAL A 401 18.19 -12.36 7.63
C VAL A 401 18.87 -11.06 7.25
N ALA A 402 19.73 -10.55 8.13
CA ALA A 402 20.62 -9.43 7.85
C ALA A 402 22.08 -9.87 8.00
N THR A 403 22.98 -9.30 7.22
CA THR A 403 24.39 -9.71 7.19
C THR A 403 25.35 -8.53 7.22
N TYR A 404 26.54 -8.76 7.76
CA TYR A 404 27.65 -7.81 7.71
C TYR A 404 28.43 -7.87 6.38
N PHE A 405 28.23 -8.92 5.57
CA PHE A 405 28.91 -9.12 4.29
C PHE A 405 28.65 -7.93 3.34
N ALA A 406 27.39 -7.75 2.94
CA ALA A 406 26.86 -6.51 2.40
C ALA A 406 25.84 -5.98 3.41
N PRO A 407 26.22 -4.97 4.23
CA PRO A 407 25.39 -4.51 5.33
C PRO A 407 23.95 -4.23 4.92
N GLY A 408 23.01 -4.92 5.56
CA GLY A 408 21.58 -4.80 5.27
C GLY A 408 20.89 -6.16 5.32
N PHE A 409 19.62 -6.18 4.92
CA PHE A 409 18.86 -7.41 4.76
C PHE A 409 19.34 -8.20 3.53
N VAL A 410 19.20 -9.52 3.60
CA VAL A 410 19.36 -10.43 2.46
C VAL A 410 17.97 -10.69 1.88
N PRO A 411 17.53 -9.99 0.82
CA PRO A 411 16.28 -10.31 0.15
C PRO A 411 16.41 -11.69 -0.49
N MET A 412 15.40 -12.54 -0.28
CA MET A 412 15.36 -13.85 -0.93
C MET A 412 15.00 -13.65 -2.40
N ASN A 413 15.96 -13.86 -3.32
CA ASN A 413 15.78 -13.58 -4.74
C ASN A 413 14.97 -14.66 -5.49
N SER A 414 14.84 -15.84 -4.90
CA SER A 414 14.03 -16.93 -5.42
C SER A 414 13.15 -17.56 -4.34
N LEU A 415 12.01 -18.10 -4.78
CA LEU A 415 11.08 -18.91 -3.99
C LEU A 415 10.57 -20.01 -4.90
N ALA A 416 10.69 -21.26 -4.46
CA ALA A 416 10.15 -22.42 -5.15
C ALA A 416 9.41 -23.32 -4.15
N GLU A 417 8.36 -23.99 -4.60
CA GLU A 417 7.72 -25.06 -3.84
C GLU A 417 8.58 -26.33 -3.92
N ASP A 418 8.87 -26.97 -2.79
CA ASP A 418 9.67 -28.21 -2.71
C ASP A 418 9.13 -29.13 -1.62
N GLY A 419 8.74 -30.35 -2.00
CA GLY A 419 8.37 -31.42 -1.05
C GLY A 419 7.24 -31.08 -0.06
N GLY A 420 6.32 -30.17 -0.41
CA GLY A 420 5.26 -29.69 0.50
C GLY A 420 5.67 -28.51 1.39
N GLY A 421 6.91 -28.05 1.29
CA GLY A 421 7.40 -26.79 1.87
C GLY A 421 7.80 -25.79 0.78
N TYR A 422 8.62 -24.81 1.16
CA TYR A 422 9.15 -23.79 0.25
C TYR A 422 10.65 -23.64 0.44
N ARG A 423 11.39 -23.55 -0.66
CA ARG A 423 12.81 -23.21 -0.66
C ARG A 423 13.00 -21.79 -1.16
N LEU A 424 13.73 -21.00 -0.39
CA LEU A 424 14.15 -19.66 -0.76
C LEU A 424 15.68 -19.58 -0.81
N ALA A 425 16.19 -18.71 -1.67
CA ALA A 425 17.61 -18.37 -1.69
C ALA A 425 17.79 -16.87 -1.93
N GLY A 426 18.70 -16.27 -1.17
CA GLY A 426 19.18 -14.92 -1.37
C GLY A 426 20.68 -14.93 -1.66
N GLU A 427 21.12 -14.16 -2.66
CA GLU A 427 22.53 -14.02 -3.01
C GLU A 427 22.93 -12.55 -2.96
N GLN A 428 24.03 -12.28 -2.27
CA GLN A 428 24.70 -11.00 -2.29
C GLN A 428 26.11 -11.18 -2.84
N HIS A 429 26.57 -10.21 -3.62
CA HIS A 429 27.97 -10.14 -4.02
C HIS A 429 28.57 -8.81 -3.58
N LYS A 430 29.88 -8.82 -3.35
CA LYS A 430 30.63 -7.62 -3.00
C LYS A 430 32.05 -7.76 -3.51
N GLY A 431 32.50 -6.74 -4.21
CA GLY A 431 33.86 -6.67 -4.76
C GLY A 431 34.52 -5.32 -4.49
N TYR A 432 35.63 -5.11 -5.16
CA TYR A 432 36.42 -3.88 -5.17
C TYR A 432 36.59 -3.39 -6.59
N TYR A 433 36.61 -2.08 -6.81
CA TYR A 433 36.78 -1.52 -8.14
C TYR A 433 38.23 -1.15 -8.43
N GLY A 434 38.74 -1.58 -9.57
CA GLY A 434 40.04 -1.18 -10.11
C GLY A 434 40.10 0.31 -10.48
N PRO A 435 41.27 0.80 -10.93
CA PRO A 435 41.40 2.17 -11.44
C PRO A 435 40.56 2.40 -12.70
N VAL A 436 40.19 3.66 -12.97
CA VAL A 436 39.58 4.04 -14.26
C VAL A 436 40.65 3.87 -15.35
N ALA A 437 40.33 3.17 -16.43
CA ALA A 437 41.24 3.01 -17.56
C ALA A 437 41.63 4.37 -18.16
N ALA A 438 42.87 4.51 -18.62
CA ALA A 438 43.41 5.80 -19.08
C ALA A 438 42.55 6.48 -20.17
N GLY A 439 41.95 5.69 -21.07
CA GLY A 439 41.06 6.20 -22.12
C GLY A 439 39.71 6.73 -21.64
N HIS A 440 39.34 6.46 -20.39
CA HIS A 440 38.10 6.92 -19.76
C HIS A 440 38.33 8.00 -18.70
N LEU A 441 39.57 8.44 -18.47
CA LEU A 441 39.83 9.49 -17.49
C LEU A 441 39.22 10.82 -17.95
N PRO A 442 38.49 11.53 -17.08
CA PRO A 442 38.00 12.87 -17.39
C PRO A 442 39.16 13.87 -17.45
N ALA A 443 38.95 15.02 -18.08
CA ALA A 443 39.95 16.11 -18.14
C ALA A 443 40.45 16.53 -16.74
N THR A 444 39.57 16.51 -15.73
CA THR A 444 39.88 16.82 -14.33
C THR A 444 40.90 15.88 -13.70
N ALA A 445 41.19 14.71 -14.28
CA ALA A 445 42.27 13.84 -13.83
C ALA A 445 43.67 14.42 -14.09
N GLY A 446 43.80 15.35 -15.04
CA GLY A 446 45.05 16.06 -15.34
C GLY A 446 45.21 17.41 -14.62
N GLU A 447 44.23 17.81 -13.83
CA GLU A 447 44.23 19.08 -13.11
C GLU A 447 44.87 18.96 -11.72
N ALA A 448 45.11 20.09 -11.06
CA ALA A 448 45.63 20.11 -9.68
C ALA A 448 44.66 19.50 -8.66
N THR A 449 43.37 19.35 -9.00
CA THR A 449 42.35 18.72 -8.16
C THR A 449 41.47 17.83 -9.01
N SER A 450 41.36 16.56 -8.63
CA SER A 450 40.49 15.57 -9.28
C SER A 450 39.43 15.07 -8.30
N PRO A 451 38.24 15.70 -8.25
CA PRO A 451 37.19 15.29 -7.34
C PRO A 451 36.68 13.88 -7.64
N TRP A 452 36.58 13.04 -6.62
CA TRP A 452 36.18 11.63 -6.74
C TRP A 452 34.88 11.44 -7.53
N TYR A 453 33.86 12.26 -7.25
CA TYR A 453 32.53 12.15 -7.87
C TYR A 453 32.49 12.48 -9.37
N LEU A 454 33.58 13.01 -9.94
CA LEU A 454 33.71 13.24 -11.39
C LEU A 454 34.35 12.07 -12.13
N LEU A 455 34.89 11.07 -11.43
CA LEU A 455 35.43 9.87 -12.05
C LEU A 455 34.29 8.96 -12.54
N PRO A 456 34.41 8.34 -13.73
CA PRO A 456 33.37 7.44 -14.24
C PRO A 456 33.43 6.09 -13.51
N HIS A 457 32.85 6.02 -12.32
CA HIS A 457 32.89 4.79 -11.51
C HIS A 457 32.25 3.58 -12.18
N HIS A 458 31.25 3.80 -13.03
CA HIS A 458 30.50 2.75 -13.74
C HIS A 458 31.34 1.99 -14.78
N VAL A 459 32.54 2.48 -15.17
CA VAL A 459 33.42 1.79 -16.13
C VAL A 459 34.61 1.09 -15.46
N ARG A 460 34.68 1.08 -14.13
CA ARG A 460 35.77 0.43 -13.41
C ARG A 460 35.58 -1.08 -13.45
N GLU A 461 36.67 -1.80 -13.68
CA GLU A 461 36.70 -3.26 -13.55
C GLU A 461 36.41 -3.66 -12.10
N GLU A 462 35.50 -4.60 -11.90
CA GLU A 462 35.25 -5.21 -10.60
C GLU A 462 36.28 -6.33 -10.33
N THR A 463 36.81 -6.37 -9.12
CA THR A 463 37.89 -7.28 -8.69
C THR A 463 37.58 -7.87 -7.32
N HIS A 464 38.21 -8.99 -6.97
CA HIS A 464 38.07 -9.65 -5.65
C HIS A 464 36.60 -9.89 -5.22
N VAL A 465 35.72 -10.20 -6.19
CA VAL A 465 34.31 -10.46 -5.94
C VAL A 465 34.16 -11.65 -5.00
N GLN A 466 33.45 -11.45 -3.90
CA GLN A 466 33.00 -12.49 -2.98
C GLN A 466 31.49 -12.64 -3.11
N ARG A 467 30.95 -13.78 -2.70
CA ARG A 467 29.51 -14.05 -2.69
C ARG A 467 29.09 -14.66 -1.37
N LEU A 468 27.97 -14.18 -0.84
CA LEU A 468 27.25 -14.80 0.26
C LEU A 468 25.93 -15.33 -0.28
N ARG A 469 25.66 -16.60 -0.03
CA ARG A 469 24.37 -17.24 -0.35
C ARG A 469 23.71 -17.70 0.94
N VAL A 470 22.48 -17.23 1.15
CA VAL A 470 21.61 -17.68 2.24
C VAL A 470 20.50 -18.53 1.65
N GLU A 471 20.26 -19.71 2.22
CA GLU A 471 19.20 -20.61 1.80
C GLU A 471 18.25 -20.87 2.97
N VAL A 472 16.96 -20.89 2.69
CA VAL A 472 15.90 -21.14 3.68
C VAL A 472 15.00 -22.24 3.16
N ASP A 473 14.83 -23.30 3.94
CA ASP A 473 13.70 -24.23 3.77
C ASP A 473 12.62 -23.86 4.81
N ALA A 474 11.43 -23.48 4.34
CA ALA A 474 10.24 -23.29 5.16
C ALA A 474 9.34 -24.52 5.03
N LEU A 475 9.35 -25.37 6.05
CA LEU A 475 8.72 -26.68 6.05
C LEU A 475 7.47 -26.64 6.91
N GLU A 476 6.35 -27.05 6.35
CA GLU A 476 5.12 -27.23 7.11
C GLU A 476 5.23 -28.50 7.96
N THR A 477 4.80 -28.41 9.21
CA THR A 477 4.77 -29.52 10.18
C THR A 477 3.34 -29.78 10.63
N ALA A 478 3.11 -30.84 11.41
CA ALA A 478 1.76 -31.18 11.88
C ALA A 478 1.13 -30.11 12.78
N ASP A 479 1.95 -29.30 13.47
CA ASP A 479 1.55 -28.33 14.48
C ASP A 479 2.11 -26.92 14.22
N GLY A 480 2.50 -26.61 12.98
CA GLY A 480 3.06 -25.31 12.61
C GLY A 480 4.14 -25.41 11.54
N TRP A 481 5.27 -24.75 11.73
CA TRP A 481 6.33 -24.60 10.71
C TRP A 481 7.74 -24.78 11.28
N GLU A 482 8.66 -25.30 10.48
CA GLU A 482 10.11 -25.28 10.74
C GLU A 482 10.83 -24.49 9.65
N LEU A 483 11.63 -23.51 10.05
CA LEU A 483 12.50 -22.75 9.17
C LEU A 483 13.94 -23.23 9.36
N VAL A 484 14.55 -23.74 8.29
CA VAL A 484 15.96 -24.14 8.29
C VAL A 484 16.76 -23.13 7.45
N ILE A 485 17.59 -22.34 8.11
CA ILE A 485 18.33 -21.22 7.52
C ILE A 485 19.82 -21.58 7.47
N ARG A 486 20.44 -21.49 6.30
CA ARG A 486 21.82 -21.91 6.07
C ARG A 486 22.61 -20.89 5.28
N ALA A 487 23.90 -20.78 5.61
CA ALA A 487 24.90 -20.13 4.76
C ALA A 487 26.27 -20.73 5.10
N SER A 488 27.06 -21.05 4.07
CA SER A 488 28.36 -21.71 4.23
C SER A 488 29.54 -20.75 4.02
N GLU A 489 29.45 -19.89 3.01
CA GLU A 489 30.55 -19.03 2.55
C GLU A 489 30.11 -17.56 2.40
N PRO A 490 31.03 -16.60 2.51
CA PRO A 490 32.43 -16.79 2.94
C PRO A 490 32.49 -17.17 4.42
N GLU A 491 33.58 -17.76 4.90
CA GLU A 491 33.76 -18.07 6.32
C GLU A 491 33.77 -16.80 7.18
N GLU A 492 33.32 -16.91 8.43
CA GLU A 492 33.34 -15.84 9.44
C GLU A 492 32.49 -14.60 9.11
N ALA A 493 31.54 -14.69 8.19
CA ALA A 493 30.57 -13.64 7.94
C ALA A 493 29.51 -13.60 9.05
N MET A 494 29.59 -12.59 9.91
CA MET A 494 28.57 -12.31 10.92
C MET A 494 27.22 -12.00 10.25
N SER A 495 26.16 -12.60 10.78
CA SER A 495 24.79 -12.38 10.34
C SER A 495 23.83 -12.43 11.54
N GLN A 496 22.67 -11.81 11.38
CA GLN A 496 21.63 -11.73 12.39
C GLN A 496 20.30 -12.18 11.79
N ILE A 497 19.69 -13.18 12.40
CA ILE A 497 18.31 -13.58 12.10
C ILE A 497 17.40 -12.83 13.07
N SER A 498 16.40 -12.13 12.56
CA SER A 498 15.42 -11.41 13.38
C SER A 498 14.08 -12.10 13.31
N VAL A 499 13.45 -12.35 14.46
CA VAL A 499 12.08 -12.84 14.61
C VAL A 499 11.26 -11.72 15.23
N ILE A 500 10.28 -11.20 14.49
CA ILE A 500 9.54 -9.98 14.84
C ILE A 500 8.12 -10.36 15.24
N LEU A 501 7.79 -10.14 16.50
CA LEU A 501 6.47 -10.37 17.08
C LEU A 501 5.76 -9.04 17.29
N ALA A 502 4.43 -9.05 17.22
CA ALA A 502 3.66 -7.85 17.52
C ALA A 502 3.84 -7.42 18.99
N ALA A 503 3.71 -6.12 19.26
CA ALA A 503 3.90 -5.58 20.60
C ALA A 503 2.71 -5.83 21.55
N ASP A 504 1.57 -6.27 21.04
CA ASP A 504 0.34 -6.48 21.81
C ASP A 504 0.23 -7.88 22.46
N GLY A 505 1.21 -8.76 22.24
CA GLY A 505 1.29 -10.05 22.93
C GLY A 505 2.32 -10.08 24.05
N GLU A 506 2.22 -11.09 24.90
CA GLU A 506 3.14 -11.33 26.01
C GLU A 506 4.14 -12.44 25.64
N LEU A 507 5.42 -12.16 25.84
CA LEU A 507 6.50 -13.12 25.62
C LEU A 507 7.00 -13.69 26.95
N SER A 508 7.16 -15.01 27.01
CA SER A 508 7.69 -15.71 28.18
C SER A 508 8.59 -16.88 27.79
N GLY A 509 9.42 -17.35 28.74
CA GLY A 509 10.36 -18.45 28.53
C GLY A 509 11.67 -18.02 27.85
N GLY A 510 12.39 -19.01 27.31
CA GLY A 510 13.67 -18.83 26.62
C GLY A 510 14.83 -18.27 27.48
N GLU A 511 16.02 -18.25 26.89
CA GLU A 511 17.19 -17.54 27.42
C GLU A 511 17.35 -16.22 26.66
N LEU A 512 16.85 -15.14 27.25
CA LEU A 512 16.82 -13.80 26.66
C LEU A 512 17.86 -12.87 27.30
N ALA A 513 18.46 -11.98 26.50
CA ALA A 513 19.30 -10.89 26.99
C ALA A 513 18.97 -9.56 26.29
N PRO A 514 19.11 -8.40 26.93
CA PRO A 514 18.85 -7.11 26.27
C PRO A 514 19.73 -6.86 25.05
N ALA A 515 19.14 -6.39 23.94
CA ALA A 515 19.84 -6.02 22.71
C ALA A 515 19.56 -4.59 22.22
N GLY A 516 18.75 -3.83 22.98
CA GLY A 516 18.32 -2.46 22.67
C GLY A 516 16.84 -2.26 22.97
N ALA A 517 16.32 -1.05 22.75
CA ALA A 517 14.88 -0.80 22.89
C ALA A 517 14.08 -1.71 21.94
N GLY A 518 13.07 -2.41 22.48
CA GLY A 518 12.23 -3.36 21.74
C GLY A 518 12.94 -4.64 21.26
N LYS A 519 14.20 -4.86 21.68
CA LYS A 519 15.06 -5.92 21.14
C LYS A 519 15.68 -6.78 22.23
N GLN A 520 15.63 -8.09 22.03
CA GLN A 520 16.28 -9.08 22.90
C GLN A 520 17.08 -10.06 22.06
N PHE A 521 18.26 -10.46 22.54
CA PHE A 521 18.96 -11.63 22.03
C PHE A 521 18.22 -12.88 22.49
N TRP A 522 17.90 -13.78 21.56
CA TRP A 522 17.37 -15.10 21.85
C TRP A 522 18.49 -16.14 21.71
N LYS A 523 19.06 -16.50 22.85
CA LYS A 523 20.27 -17.33 22.89
C LYS A 523 19.96 -18.82 22.77
N SER A 524 18.93 -19.26 23.48
CA SER A 524 18.51 -20.67 23.55
C SER A 524 17.10 -20.79 24.14
N GLY A 525 16.59 -22.02 24.22
CA GLY A 525 15.35 -22.36 24.92
C GLY A 525 14.07 -22.07 24.13
N THR A 526 12.95 -22.58 24.64
CA THR A 526 11.63 -22.39 24.04
C THR A 526 10.97 -21.13 24.60
N LEU A 527 10.50 -20.29 23.70
CA LEU A 527 9.69 -19.11 23.97
C LEU A 527 8.22 -19.40 23.74
N ARG A 528 7.37 -18.73 24.50
CA ARG A 528 5.92 -18.71 24.32
C ARG A 528 5.48 -17.27 24.13
N TYR A 529 4.80 -17.00 23.02
CA TYR A 529 4.19 -15.72 22.70
C TYR A 529 2.67 -15.87 22.70
N GLU A 530 1.96 -15.08 23.50
CA GLU A 530 0.52 -15.17 23.67
C GLU A 530 -0.16 -13.83 23.42
N ALA A 531 -1.21 -13.80 22.61
CA ALA A 531 -2.01 -12.61 22.35
C ALA A 531 -3.48 -12.99 22.18
N GLY A 532 -4.38 -12.32 22.90
CA GLY A 532 -5.83 -12.58 22.78
C GLY A 532 -6.27 -14.03 23.04
N GLY A 533 -5.47 -14.80 23.79
CA GLY A 533 -5.66 -16.23 24.04
C GLY A 533 -5.11 -17.17 22.96
N ASP A 534 -4.58 -16.64 21.85
CA ASP A 534 -3.85 -17.41 20.84
C ASP A 534 -2.37 -17.44 21.15
N VAL A 535 -1.71 -18.56 20.81
CA VAL A 535 -0.35 -18.83 21.28
C VAL A 535 0.51 -19.36 20.15
N LEU A 536 1.73 -18.81 20.08
CA LEU A 536 2.86 -19.35 19.33
C LEU A 536 3.92 -19.84 20.30
N GLU A 537 4.45 -21.03 20.08
CA GLU A 537 5.66 -21.50 20.73
C GLU A 537 6.82 -21.53 19.74
N LEU A 538 7.94 -20.93 20.12
CA LEU A 538 9.12 -20.77 19.29
C LEU A 538 10.28 -21.51 19.94
N SER A 539 10.94 -22.43 19.23
CA SER A 539 12.16 -23.09 19.71
C SER A 539 13.30 -22.90 18.71
N GLY A 540 14.51 -22.73 19.23
CA GLY A 540 15.70 -22.36 18.46
C GLY A 540 16.62 -21.48 19.32
N GLY A 541 17.08 -20.38 18.74
CA GLY A 541 18.02 -19.45 19.37
C GLY A 541 19.46 -19.68 18.90
N ALA A 542 20.22 -18.60 18.83
CA ALA A 542 21.66 -18.64 18.55
C ALA A 542 22.33 -17.36 19.05
N PHE A 543 23.58 -17.46 19.52
CA PHE A 543 24.32 -16.31 20.07
C PHE A 543 25.83 -16.40 19.82
N ALA A 544 26.22 -16.36 18.54
CA ALA A 544 27.62 -16.43 18.12
C ALA A 544 28.40 -15.11 18.29
N HIS A 545 27.71 -13.96 18.36
CA HIS A 545 28.32 -12.65 18.58
C HIS A 545 27.39 -11.73 19.39
N THR A 546 27.89 -10.55 19.79
CA THR A 546 27.18 -9.60 20.67
C THR A 546 26.64 -8.36 19.98
N ALA A 547 26.81 -8.25 18.66
CA ALA A 547 26.27 -7.10 17.92
C ALA A 547 24.73 -7.05 17.97
N GLY A 548 24.18 -5.89 18.34
CA GLY A 548 22.73 -5.68 18.54
C GLY A 548 21.98 -5.09 17.34
N PHE A 549 22.67 -4.85 16.22
CA PHE A 549 22.07 -4.40 14.96
C PHE A 549 22.98 -4.75 13.78
N VAL A 550 22.46 -4.67 12.56
CA VAL A 550 23.24 -4.67 11.31
C VAL A 550 23.01 -3.31 10.64
N ARG A 551 24.06 -2.68 10.10
CA ARG A 551 23.91 -1.39 9.40
C ARG A 551 22.97 -1.58 8.19
N GLU A 552 22.13 -0.58 7.91
CA GLU A 552 21.13 -0.60 6.82
C GLU A 552 19.97 -1.61 7.00
N ALA A 553 20.00 -2.45 8.05
CA ALA A 553 18.89 -3.33 8.43
C ALA A 553 18.03 -2.67 9.52
N ASN A 554 17.18 -1.73 9.11
CA ASN A 554 16.26 -1.07 10.03
C ASN A 554 15.10 -2.00 10.40
N LEU A 555 15.01 -2.33 11.69
CA LEU A 555 13.90 -3.11 12.24
C LEU A 555 12.71 -2.19 12.54
N PRO A 556 11.46 -2.69 12.44
CA PRO A 556 10.28 -1.90 12.73
C PRO A 556 10.26 -1.44 14.19
N PHE A 557 9.70 -0.25 14.41
CA PHE A 557 9.40 0.27 15.74
C PHE A 557 8.12 -0.40 16.29
N ASP A 558 7.89 -0.28 17.60
CA ASP A 558 6.68 -0.81 18.27
C ASP A 558 6.41 -2.30 18.03
N CYS A 559 7.47 -3.09 18.00
CA CYS A 559 7.44 -4.56 17.91
C CYS A 559 8.33 -5.19 18.99
N GLN A 560 8.12 -6.47 19.27
CA GLN A 560 9.03 -7.30 20.08
C GLN A 560 9.94 -8.08 19.14
N THR A 561 11.22 -7.71 19.05
CA THR A 561 12.17 -8.38 18.15
C THR A 561 13.16 -9.25 18.90
N LEU A 562 13.28 -10.49 18.46
CA LEU A 562 14.24 -11.48 18.93
C LEU A 562 15.37 -11.62 17.91
N LEU A 563 16.61 -11.47 18.37
CA LEU A 563 17.81 -11.53 17.56
C LEU A 563 18.56 -12.83 17.83
N LEU A 564 18.75 -13.64 16.79
CA LEU A 564 19.65 -14.77 16.79
C LEU A 564 20.92 -14.36 16.04
N ASN A 565 22.06 -14.42 16.72
CA ASN A 565 23.34 -14.02 16.15
C ASN A 565 24.10 -15.27 15.67
N VAL A 566 24.48 -15.27 14.39
CA VAL A 566 25.10 -16.42 13.71
C VAL A 566 26.33 -15.97 12.91
N VAL A 567 27.22 -16.93 12.62
CA VAL A 567 28.44 -16.69 11.83
C VAL A 567 28.57 -17.86 10.86
N THR A 568 28.87 -17.57 9.59
CA THR A 568 29.10 -18.63 8.59
C THR A 568 30.36 -19.45 8.90
N PRO A 569 30.35 -20.78 8.65
CA PRO A 569 29.19 -21.56 8.21
C PRO A 569 28.18 -21.80 9.35
N PHE A 570 26.89 -21.68 9.06
CA PHE A 570 25.81 -22.01 10.00
C PHE A 570 24.66 -22.76 9.35
N GLU A 571 24.01 -23.60 10.15
CA GLU A 571 22.64 -24.09 9.94
C GLU A 571 21.86 -23.79 11.22
N THR A 572 20.81 -22.98 11.13
CA THR A 572 19.95 -22.63 12.26
C THR A 572 18.52 -23.07 11.99
N ARG A 573 17.89 -23.69 12.98
CA ARG A 573 16.50 -24.17 12.92
C ARG A 573 15.63 -23.36 13.86
N ILE A 574 14.54 -22.83 13.34
CA ILE A 574 13.50 -22.15 14.12
C ILE A 574 12.21 -22.93 13.92
N ARG A 575 11.70 -23.55 14.98
CA ARG A 575 10.39 -24.20 14.95
C ARG A 575 9.35 -23.29 15.57
N ILE A 576 8.24 -23.13 14.86
CA ILE A 576 7.11 -22.27 15.19
C ILE A 576 5.90 -23.19 15.32
N ARG A 577 5.42 -23.42 16.54
CA ARG A 577 4.25 -24.23 16.82
C ARG A 577 3.05 -23.35 17.14
N THR A 578 1.93 -23.58 16.48
CA THR A 578 0.64 -23.00 16.84
C THR A 578 -0.02 -23.88 17.88
N VAL A 579 -0.46 -23.29 19.00
CA VAL A 579 -1.18 -24.05 20.03
C VAL A 579 -2.68 -23.87 19.79
N PRO A 580 -3.44 -24.96 19.59
CA PRO A 580 -4.89 -24.86 19.50
C PRO A 580 -5.46 -24.25 20.78
N ARG A 581 -6.48 -23.40 20.65
CA ARG A 581 -7.26 -22.99 21.83
C ARG A 581 -7.88 -24.24 22.45
N ALA A 582 -7.82 -24.36 23.77
CA ALA A 582 -8.61 -25.37 24.46
C ALA A 582 -10.10 -25.12 24.12
N GLU A 583 -10.81 -26.15 23.66
CA GLU A 583 -12.26 -26.05 23.48
C GLU A 583 -12.88 -25.71 24.84
N ALA A 584 -13.61 -24.58 24.88
CA ALA A 584 -14.25 -24.05 26.09
C ALA A 584 -15.56 -24.77 26.41
#